data_AF-R8X1G0-F1
#
_entry.id   AF-R8X1G0-F1
#
_cell.length_a   1.000
_cell.length_b   1.000
_cell.length_c   1.000
_cell.angle_alpha   90.00
_cell.angle_beta   90.00
_cell.angle_gamma   90.00
#
_symmetry.space_group_name_H-M   'P 1'
#
loop_
_entity.id
_entity.type
_entity.pdbx_description
1 polymer ?
#
loop_
_entity_poly.entity_id
_entity_poly.type
_entity_poly.pdbx_seq_one_letter_code
_entity_poly.pdbx_strand_id
1 'polypeptide(L)'
;MNNFSVAIIKTLLISVGALTIISSVFLITLMFNISMQDGIPAFENIKFTVMLFFTTLLLLIICGCLKLFLSMAIDSRDFQLKKERVKIKARVEDVTI
;
A
#
# COMPACT_ATOMS: atom_id res chain seq x y z
N MET A 1 -11.64 -0.34 15.20
CA MET A 1 -10.94 -1.42 14.47
C MET A 1 -9.89 -2.03 15.40
N ASN A 2 -9.84 -3.35 15.54
CA ASN A 2 -8.92 -3.99 16.49
C ASN A 2 -7.45 -3.73 16.07
N ASN A 3 -6.53 -3.58 17.04
CA ASN A 3 -5.10 -3.28 16.79
C ASN A 3 -4.45 -4.26 15.79
N PHE A 4 -4.92 -5.51 15.82
CA PHE A 4 -4.49 -6.58 14.93
C PHE A 4 -4.76 -6.31 13.45
N SER A 5 -5.92 -5.73 13.12
CA SER A 5 -6.30 -5.45 11.72
C SER A 5 -5.43 -4.36 11.10
N VAL A 6 -5.07 -3.33 11.88
CA VAL A 6 -4.14 -2.28 11.46
C VAL A 6 -2.75 -2.86 11.19
N ALA A 7 -2.29 -3.79 12.03
CA ALA A 7 -1.00 -4.46 11.86
C ALA A 7 -0.95 -5.34 10.60
N ILE A 8 -2.05 -6.06 10.31
CA ILE A 8 -2.17 -6.85 9.07
C ILE A 8 -2.10 -5.94 7.85
N ILE A 9 -2.90 -4.87 7.80
CA ILE A 9 -2.92 -3.93 6.66
C ILE A 9 -1.54 -3.31 6.45
N LYS A 10 -0.86 -2.92 7.54
CA LYS A 10 0.51 -2.38 7.47
C LYS A 10 1.50 -3.40 6.93
N THR A 11 1.42 -4.65 7.36
CA THR A 11 2.29 -5.74 6.88
C THR A 11 2.02 -6.05 5.40
N LEU A 12 0.74 -6.10 5.01
CA LEU A 12 0.32 -6.31 3.63
C LEU A 12 0.78 -5.17 2.71
N LEU A 13 0.71 -3.93 3.19
CA LEU A 13 1.17 -2.76 2.45
C LEU A 13 2.67 -2.81 2.18
N ILE A 14 3.46 -3.21 3.19
CA ILE A 14 4.91 -3.37 3.05
C ILE A 14 5.24 -4.50 2.07
N SER A 15 4.57 -5.65 2.17
CA SER A 15 4.83 -6.79 1.27
C SER A 15 4.44 -6.49 -0.18
N VAL A 16 3.27 -5.88 -0.41
CA VAL A 16 2.82 -5.47 -1.75
C VAL A 16 3.73 -4.38 -2.32
N GLY A 17 4.19 -3.43 -1.48
CA GLY A 17 5.18 -2.43 -1.87
C GLY A 17 6.50 -3.05 -2.34
N ALA A 18 7.04 -4.00 -1.58
CA ALA A 18 8.26 -4.72 -1.96
C ALA A 18 8.10 -5.49 -3.29
N LEU A 19 6.98 -6.20 -3.47
CA LEU A 19 6.64 -6.88 -4.72
C LEU A 19 6.58 -5.91 -5.91
N THR A 20 6.03 -4.70 -5.70
CA THR A 20 5.94 -3.67 -6.74
C THR A 20 7.32 -3.17 -7.16
N ILE A 21 8.24 -2.99 -6.21
CA ILE A 21 9.63 -2.57 -6.48
C ILE A 21 10.33 -3.67 -7.29
N ILE A 22 10.23 -4.92 -6.88
CA ILE A 22 10.84 -6.06 -7.59
C ILE A 22 10.29 -6.16 -9.01
N SER A 23 8.96 -6.06 -9.17
CA SER A 23 8.29 -6.07 -10.48
C SER A 23 8.78 -4.93 -11.37
N SER A 24 8.97 -3.74 -10.80
CA SER A 24 9.46 -2.56 -11.53
C SER A 24 10.90 -2.71 -11.99
N VAL A 25 11.80 -3.22 -11.12
CA VAL A 25 13.19 -3.53 -11.50
C VAL A 25 13.22 -4.57 -12.62
N PHE A 26 12.41 -5.62 -12.50
CA PHE A 26 12.31 -6.67 -13.52
C PHE A 26 11.82 -6.11 -14.87
N LEU A 27 10.86 -5.19 -14.86
CA LEU A 27 10.35 -4.51 -16.04
C LEU A 27 11.42 -3.67 -16.74
N ILE A 28 12.23 -2.92 -15.97
CA ILE A 28 13.35 -2.15 -16.51
C ILE A 28 14.36 -3.09 -17.17
N THR A 29 14.72 -4.20 -16.52
CA THR A 29 15.63 -5.21 -17.09
C THR A 29 15.09 -5.79 -18.40
N LEU A 30 13.79 -6.09 -18.47
CA LEU A 30 13.16 -6.56 -19.71
C LEU A 30 13.19 -5.52 -20.83
N MET A 31 12.93 -4.25 -20.51
CA MET A 31 13.01 -3.16 -21.49
C MET A 31 14.43 -3.01 -22.05
N PHE A 32 15.45 -3.10 -21.21
CA PHE A 32 16.85 -3.10 -21.67
C PHE A 32 17.16 -4.32 -22.54
N ASN A 33 16.67 -5.51 -22.16
CA ASN A 33 16.87 -6.72 -22.93
C ASN A 33 16.27 -6.61 -24.33
N ILE A 34 15.03 -6.10 -24.44
CA ILE A 34 14.37 -5.82 -25.72
C ILE A 34 15.12 -4.76 -26.52
N SER A 35 15.63 -3.71 -25.87
CA SER A 35 16.34 -2.61 -26.53
C SER A 35 17.72 -3.00 -27.05
N MET A 36 18.40 -3.98 -26.44
CA MET A 36 19.72 -4.47 -26.88
C MET A 36 19.61 -5.64 -27.86
N GLN A 37 18.40 -6.11 -28.15
CA GLN A 37 18.18 -7.18 -29.11
C GLN A 37 18.23 -6.60 -30.52
N ASP A 38 19.34 -6.79 -31.24
CA ASP A 38 19.48 -6.41 -32.65
C ASP A 38 18.53 -7.27 -33.52
N GLY A 39 17.33 -6.74 -33.81
CA GLY A 39 16.30 -7.40 -34.62
C GLY A 39 14.87 -7.04 -34.21
N ILE A 40 13.87 -7.64 -34.85
CA ILE A 40 12.47 -7.52 -34.40
C ILE A 40 12.33 -8.32 -33.11
N PRO A 41 11.99 -7.69 -31.96
CA PRO A 41 11.85 -8.41 -30.70
C PRO A 41 10.74 -9.45 -30.80
N ALA A 42 10.95 -10.61 -30.18
CA ALA A 42 9.97 -11.69 -30.17
C ALA A 42 8.61 -11.18 -29.66
N PHE A 43 7.53 -11.46 -30.39
CA PHE A 43 6.18 -10.97 -30.06
C PHE A 43 5.74 -11.39 -28.64
N GLU A 44 6.26 -12.51 -28.14
CA GLU A 44 6.06 -12.99 -26.77
C GLU A 44 6.69 -12.07 -25.71
N ASN A 45 7.89 -11.54 -25.96
CA ASN A 45 8.57 -10.62 -25.03
C ASN A 45 7.79 -9.31 -24.89
N ILE A 46 7.23 -8.81 -26.00
CA ILE A 46 6.38 -7.61 -25.99
C ILE A 46 5.09 -7.87 -25.21
N LYS A 47 4.39 -8.98 -25.48
CA LYS A 47 3.17 -9.36 -24.76
C LYS A 47 3.41 -9.50 -23.27
N PHE A 48 4.48 -10.17 -22.88
CA PHE A 48 4.85 -10.38 -21.49
C PHE A 48 5.18 -9.06 -20.78
N THR A 49 5.91 -8.17 -21.46
CA THR A 49 6.26 -6.84 -20.94
C THR A 49 5.00 -5.98 -20.72
N VAL A 50 4.07 -5.98 -21.67
CA VAL A 50 2.79 -5.27 -21.55
C VAL A 50 1.95 -5.85 -20.39
N MET A 51 1.89 -7.17 -20.26
CA MET A 51 1.18 -7.83 -19.16
C MET A 51 1.77 -7.43 -17.80
N LEU A 52 3.09 -7.47 -17.64
CA LEU A 52 3.78 -7.05 -16.43
C LEU A 52 3.58 -5.58 -16.09
N PHE A 53 3.48 -4.72 -17.11
CA PHE A 53 3.19 -3.30 -16.91
C PHE A 53 1.81 -3.10 -16.30
N PHE A 54 0.78 -3.75 -16.84
CA PHE A 54 -0.56 -3.70 -16.26
C PHE A 54 -0.62 -4.32 -14.86
N THR A 55 0.09 -5.43 -14.62
CA THR A 55 0.20 -6.01 -13.29
C THR A 55 0.83 -5.03 -12.30
N THR A 56 1.90 -4.35 -12.70
CA THR A 56 2.59 -3.34 -11.86
C THR A 56 1.68 -2.16 -11.55
N LEU A 57 0.92 -1.66 -12.54
CA LEU A 57 -0.09 -0.62 -12.31
C LEU A 57 -1.17 -1.06 -11.32
N LEU A 58 -1.65 -2.30 -11.44
CA LEU A 58 -2.66 -2.85 -10.54
C LEU A 58 -2.12 -2.99 -9.10
N LEU A 59 -0.87 -3.42 -8.94
CA LEU A 59 -0.20 -3.43 -7.63
C LEU A 59 -0.10 -2.02 -7.04
N LEU A 60 0.24 -1.00 -7.84
CA LEU A 60 0.29 0.39 -7.39
C LEU A 60 -1.08 0.89 -6.91
N ILE A 61 -2.16 0.56 -7.63
CA ILE A 61 -3.53 0.91 -7.23
C ILE A 61 -3.87 0.24 -5.89
N ILE A 62 -3.60 -1.06 -5.75
CA ILE A 62 -3.84 -1.80 -4.50
C ILE A 62 -3.05 -1.19 -3.34
N CYS A 63 -1.79 -0.84 -3.57
CA CYS A 63 -0.93 -0.18 -2.58
C CYS A 63 -1.51 1.17 -2.15
N GLY A 64 -2.01 1.98 -3.12
CA GLY A 64 -2.73 3.22 -2.86
C GLY A 64 -3.99 3.01 -2.02
N CYS A 65 -4.82 2.04 -2.37
CA CYS A 65 -6.03 1.68 -1.62
C CYS A 65 -5.69 1.26 -0.18
N LEU A 66 -4.74 0.36 0.00
CA LEU A 66 -4.28 -0.10 1.33
C LEU A 66 -3.77 1.06 2.18
N LYS A 67 -3.03 2.01 1.58
CA LYS A 67 -2.54 3.21 2.26
C LYS A 67 -3.70 4.11 2.72
N LEU A 68 -4.71 4.32 1.88
CA LEU A 68 -5.91 5.07 2.24
C LEU A 68 -6.68 4.41 3.39
N PHE A 69 -6.91 3.09 3.29
CA PHE A 69 -7.55 2.31 4.36
C PHE A 69 -6.78 2.40 5.68
N LEU A 70 -5.45 2.29 5.62
CA LEU A 70 -4.61 2.42 6.81
C LEU A 70 -4.70 3.83 7.42
N SER A 71 -4.70 4.87 6.58
CA SER A 71 -4.83 6.26 7.03
C SER A 71 -6.18 6.52 7.71
N MET A 72 -7.29 6.08 7.10
CA MET A 72 -8.63 6.19 7.69
C MET A 72 -8.73 5.41 9.01
N ALA A 73 -8.12 4.23 9.08
CA ALA A 73 -8.11 3.42 10.28
C ALA A 73 -7.33 4.07 11.44
N ILE A 74 -6.22 4.75 11.14
CA ILE A 74 -5.44 5.49 12.13
C ILE A 74 -6.22 6.72 12.61
N ASP A 75 -6.81 7.48 11.69
CA ASP A 75 -7.59 8.68 12.00
C ASP A 75 -8.82 8.36 12.87
N SER A 76 -9.54 7.29 12.53
CA SER A 76 -10.66 6.79 13.34
C SER A 76 -10.23 6.41 14.77
N ARG A 77 -9.02 5.86 14.94
CA ARG A 77 -8.49 5.54 16.27
C ARG A 77 -8.12 6.78 17.05
N ASP A 78 -7.48 7.76 16.42
CA ASP A 78 -7.09 9.00 17.09
C ASP A 78 -8.32 9.79 17.57
N PHE A 79 -9.38 9.81 16.75
CA PHE A 79 -10.67 10.38 17.14
C PHE A 79 -11.29 9.71 18.38
N GLN A 80 -11.25 8.38 18.45
CA GLN A 80 -11.76 7.64 19.62
C GLN A 80 -10.93 7.90 20.88
N LEU A 81 -9.59 7.93 20.77
CA LEU A 81 -8.71 8.25 21.89
C LEU A 81 -8.94 9.68 22.40
N LYS A 82 -9.14 10.64 21.49
CA LYS A 82 -9.48 12.02 21.84
C LYS A 82 -10.81 12.11 22.57
N LYS A 83 -11.84 11.39 22.11
CA LYS A 83 -13.15 11.30 22.76
C LYS A 83 -13.05 10.71 24.17
N GLU A 84 -12.23 9.69 24.35
CA GLU A 84 -12.02 9.04 25.65
C GLU A 84 -11.31 9.97 26.65
N ARG A 85 -10.28 10.70 26.21
CA ARG A 85 -9.61 11.72 27.05
C ARG A 85 -10.56 12.84 27.50
N VAL A 86 -11.40 13.35 26.59
CA VAL A 86 -12.40 14.37 26.93
C VAL A 86 -13.39 13.84 27.98
N LYS A 87 -13.84 12.59 27.83
CA LYS A 87 -14.76 11.95 28.78
C LYS A 87 -14.12 11.74 30.16
N ILE A 88 -12.85 11.35 30.21
CA ILE A 88 -12.10 11.24 31.46
C ILE A 88 -11.96 12.61 32.13
N LYS A 89 -11.60 13.65 31.35
CA LYS A 89 -11.43 15.00 31.88
C LYS A 89 -12.73 15.57 32.47
N ALA A 90 -13.86 15.40 31.76
CA ALA A 90 -15.18 15.80 32.26
C ALA A 90 -15.56 15.05 33.56
N ARG A 91 -15.25 13.75 33.65
CA ARG A 91 -15.51 12.96 34.86
C ARG A 91 -14.63 13.40 36.05
N VAL A 92 -13.41 13.86 35.80
CA VAL A 92 -12.53 14.38 36.86
C VAL A 92 -13.07 15.71 37.38
N GLU A 93 -13.52 16.60 36.50
CA GLU A 93 -14.10 17.91 36.88
C GLU A 93 -15.38 17.75 37.72
N ASP A 94 -16.26 16.79 37.41
CA ASP A 94 -17.47 16.47 38.19
C ASP A 94 -17.20 15.91 39.60
N VAL A 95 -16.05 15.26 39.82
CA VAL A 95 -15.69 14.66 41.13
C VAL A 95 -15.04 15.68 42.07
N THR A 96 -14.56 16.80 41.53
CA THR A 96 -13.90 17.88 42.30
C THR A 96 -14.84 19.00 42.78
N ILE A 97 -16.15 18.91 42.53
CA ILE A 97 -17.17 19.86 43.01
C ILE A 97 -17.90 19.28 44.23
#